data_AF-A0A0B3B3P7-F1
#
_entry.id   AF-A0A0B3B3P7-F1
#
_cell.length_a   1.000
_cell.length_b   1.000
_cell.length_c   1.000
_cell.angle_alpha   90.00
_cell.angle_beta   90.00
_cell.angle_gamma   90.00
#
_symmetry.space_group_name_H-M   'P 1'
#
loop_
_entity.id
_entity.type
_entity.pdbx_description
1 polymer ?
#
loop_
_entity_poly.entity_id
_entity_poly.type
_entity_poly.pdbx_seq_one_letter_code
_entity_poly.pdbx_strand_id
1 'polypeptide(L)'
;MRGGYGHKKSAKGFASGSGKYPEKATGYFIKLLKSLSANAAANGLEKPIITEAFANRGSKPRARFGKWQRKRTHIKIVAREIKIKEKKK
;
A
#
# COMPACT_ATOMS: atom_id res chain seq x y z
N MET A 1 -17.36 6.37 10.73
CA MET A 1 -17.36 6.17 9.27
C MET A 1 -17.04 7.50 8.60
N ARG A 2 -16.16 7.56 7.59
CA ARG A 2 -15.89 8.81 6.86
C ARG A 2 -17.07 9.13 5.95
N GLY A 3 -17.77 10.24 6.22
CA GLY A 3 -18.87 10.70 5.37
C GLY A 3 -18.42 11.00 3.93
N GLY A 4 -19.33 10.76 2.96
CA GLY A 4 -19.14 11.16 1.56
C GLY A 4 -18.70 10.08 0.56
N TYR A 5 -18.69 8.80 0.96
CA TYR A 5 -18.38 7.69 0.06
C TYR A 5 -19.60 6.81 -0.16
N GLY A 6 -20.00 6.63 -1.43
CA GLY A 6 -21.13 5.79 -1.80
C GLY A 6 -20.93 4.32 -1.39
N HIS A 7 -22.02 3.69 -0.98
CA HIS A 7 -22.03 2.29 -0.60
C HIS A 7 -21.81 1.41 -1.83
N LYS A 8 -21.05 0.33 -1.67
CA LYS A 8 -20.77 -0.64 -2.74
C LYS A 8 -21.04 -2.05 -2.24
N LYS A 9 -21.57 -2.89 -3.13
CA LYS A 9 -21.68 -4.32 -2.92
C LYS A 9 -20.26 -4.89 -2.93
N SER A 10 -19.75 -5.31 -1.78
CA SER A 10 -18.43 -5.90 -1.66
C SER A 10 -18.43 -7.30 -2.28
N ALA A 11 -17.47 -7.60 -3.16
CA ALA A 11 -17.19 -8.97 -3.54
C ALA A 11 -16.49 -9.68 -2.36
N LYS A 12 -17.09 -10.76 -1.86
CA LYS A 12 -16.48 -11.77 -0.97
C LYS A 12 -15.62 -11.22 0.18
N GLY A 13 -16.26 -10.69 1.23
CA GLY A 13 -15.65 -10.61 2.57
C GLY A 13 -14.82 -9.38 2.93
N PHE A 14 -14.57 -8.44 2.01
CA PHE A 14 -13.98 -7.15 2.37
C PHE A 14 -15.06 -6.19 2.89
N ALA A 15 -14.80 -5.60 4.07
CA ALA A 15 -15.77 -4.85 4.86
C ALA A 15 -16.70 -3.94 4.02
N SER A 16 -17.96 -4.32 4.11
CA SER A 16 -19.18 -3.63 3.75
C SER A 16 -19.15 -2.12 4.00
N GLY A 17 -19.76 -1.38 3.08
CA GLY A 17 -20.41 -0.12 3.42
C GLY A 17 -19.92 1.10 2.66
N SER A 18 -18.64 1.25 2.30
CA SER A 18 -18.23 2.41 1.49
C SER A 18 -16.82 2.24 0.90
N GLY A 19 -16.64 2.53 -0.39
CA GLY A 19 -15.34 2.33 -1.04
C GLY A 19 -15.20 3.05 -2.39
N LYS A 20 -13.96 3.37 -2.76
CA LYS A 20 -13.59 3.91 -4.09
C LYS A 20 -12.49 3.08 -4.71
N TYR A 21 -12.29 3.25 -6.01
CA TYR A 21 -11.21 2.64 -6.78
C TYR A 21 -10.18 3.73 -7.12
N PRO A 22 -9.14 3.94 -6.29
CA PRO A 22 -8.18 5.02 -6.49
C PRO A 22 -7.14 4.66 -7.54
N GLU A 23 -7.53 4.78 -8.82
CA GLU A 23 -6.72 4.40 -9.98
C GLU A 23 -5.25 4.88 -9.92
N LYS A 24 -5.04 6.18 -9.65
CA LYS A 24 -3.69 6.76 -9.57
C LYS A 24 -2.85 6.14 -8.46
N ALA A 25 -3.44 5.94 -7.27
CA ALA A 25 -2.72 5.35 -6.14
C ALA A 25 -2.32 3.90 -6.45
N THR A 26 -3.25 3.12 -7.01
CA THR A 26 -3.00 1.75 -7.45
C THR A 26 -1.86 1.68 -8.47
N GLY A 27 -1.81 2.61 -9.43
CA GLY A 27 -0.72 2.71 -10.40
C GLY A 27 0.66 2.87 -9.76
N TYR A 28 0.78 3.70 -8.71
CA TYR A 28 2.04 3.84 -7.97
C TYR A 28 2.41 2.57 -7.19
N PHE A 29 1.44 1.91 -6.55
CA PHE A 29 1.68 0.66 -5.82
C PHE A 29 2.13 -0.47 -6.73
N ILE A 30 1.57 -0.61 -7.94
CA ILE A 30 2.02 -1.62 -8.91
C ILE A 30 3.49 -1.41 -9.25
N LYS A 31 3.93 -0.18 -9.47
CA LYS A 31 5.35 0.13 -9.74
C LYS A 31 6.26 -0.23 -8.56
N LEU A 32 5.84 0.11 -7.34
CA LEU A 32 6.58 -0.22 -6.13
C LEU A 32 6.70 -1.73 -5.91
N LEU A 33 5.62 -2.48 -6.11
CA LEU A 33 5.61 -3.94 -5.93
C LEU A 33 6.47 -4.65 -6.99
N LYS A 34 6.48 -4.17 -8.24
CA LYS A 34 7.41 -4.67 -9.27
C LYS A 34 8.87 -4.45 -8.87
N SER A 35 9.20 -3.25 -8.38
CA SER A 35 10.54 -2.95 -7.88
C SER A 35 10.90 -3.80 -6.66
N LEU A 36 9.97 -4.00 -5.72
CA LEU A 36 10.18 -4.87 -4.56
C LEU A 36 10.43 -6.32 -4.97
N SER A 37 9.69 -6.83 -5.96
CA SER A 37 9.88 -8.18 -6.51
C SER A 37 11.25 -8.34 -7.15
N ALA A 38 11.68 -7.38 -7.97
CA ALA A 38 13.02 -7.39 -8.57
C ALA A 38 14.12 -7.36 -7.49
N ASN A 39 13.96 -6.54 -6.45
CA ASN A 39 14.90 -6.50 -5.32
C ASN A 39 14.89 -7.80 -4.53
N ALA A 40 13.75 -8.46 -4.37
CA ALA A 40 13.64 -9.73 -3.66
C ALA A 40 14.39 -10.84 -4.42
N ALA A 41 14.20 -10.91 -5.74
CA ALA A 41 14.92 -11.84 -6.60
C ALA A 41 16.44 -11.60 -6.57
N ALA A 42 16.88 -10.34 -6.62
CA ALA A 42 18.30 -9.98 -6.53
C ALA A 42 18.93 -10.37 -5.19
N ASN A 43 18.16 -10.37 -4.10
CA ASN A 43 18.59 -10.81 -2.77
C ASN A 43 18.35 -12.31 -2.52
N GLY A 44 17.94 -13.08 -3.53
CA GLY A 44 17.74 -14.52 -3.41
C GLY A 44 16.55 -14.94 -2.55
N LEU A 45 15.55 -14.07 -2.36
CA LEU A 45 14.36 -14.42 -1.59
C LEU A 45 13.41 -15.28 -2.46
N GLU A 46 13.18 -16.54 -2.10
CA GLU A 46 12.35 -17.49 -2.86
C GLU A 46 10.84 -17.26 -2.67
N LYS A 47 10.43 -16.97 -1.43
CA LYS A 47 9.01 -16.76 -1.07
C LYS A 47 8.84 -15.49 -0.24
N PRO A 48 9.06 -14.31 -0.84
CA PRO A 48 8.95 -13.04 -0.15
C PRO A 48 7.50 -12.74 0.23
N ILE A 49 7.23 -12.57 1.52
CA ILE A 49 5.94 -12.13 2.05
C ILE A 49 6.08 -10.71 2.60
N ILE A 50 5.15 -9.84 2.25
CA ILE A 50 5.13 -8.46 2.76
C ILE A 50 4.77 -8.50 4.25
N THR A 51 5.72 -8.18 5.12
CA THR A 51 5.51 -8.19 6.58
C THR A 51 5.18 -6.81 7.12
N GLU A 52 5.73 -5.75 6.51
CA GLU A 52 5.51 -4.37 6.95
C GLU A 52 5.14 -3.51 5.75
N ALA A 53 4.03 -2.77 5.87
CA ALA A 53 3.62 -1.77 4.91
C ALA A 53 3.20 -0.52 5.69
N PHE A 54 3.92 0.58 5.49
CA PHE A 54 3.75 1.81 6.24
C PHE A 54 3.66 3.01 5.30
N ALA A 55 2.73 3.94 5.56
CA ALA A 55 2.56 5.16 4.79
C ALA A 55 2.60 6.41 5.69
N ASN A 56 3.61 7.25 5.52
CA ASN A 56 3.81 8.51 6.26
C ASN A 56 3.42 9.73 5.42
N ARG A 57 2.94 10.78 6.07
CA ARG A 57 2.75 12.08 5.41
C ARG A 57 4.12 12.66 5.05
N GLY A 58 4.31 12.99 3.78
CA GLY A 58 5.52 13.67 3.30
C GLY A 58 5.41 15.19 3.36
N SER A 59 6.46 15.86 2.89
CA SER A 59 6.49 17.33 2.81
C SER A 59 5.34 17.87 1.95
N LYS A 60 4.63 18.88 2.46
CA LYS A 60 3.49 19.49 1.77
C LYS A 60 3.88 20.88 1.29
N PRO A 61 4.54 21.00 0.12
CA PRO A 61 4.90 22.31 -0.40
C PRO A 61 3.63 23.12 -0.66
N ARG A 62 3.68 24.38 -0.24
CA ARG A 62 2.65 25.36 -0.52
C ARG A 62 2.74 25.77 -1.99
N ALA A 63 1.61 25.79 -2.67
CA ALA A 63 1.44 26.33 -4.01
C ALA A 63 0.99 27.80 -3.94
N ARG A 64 0.55 28.37 -5.08
CA ARG A 64 0.15 29.78 -5.30
C ARG A 64 -0.23 30.54 -4.01
N PHE A 65 0.64 31.47 -3.60
CA PHE A 65 0.47 32.36 -2.43
C PHE A 65 0.08 31.65 -1.12
N GLY A 66 0.46 30.39 -0.93
CA GLY A 66 0.12 29.64 0.28
C GLY A 66 -1.29 29.02 0.29
N LYS A 67 -2.12 29.29 -0.73
CA LYS A 67 -3.55 28.90 -0.75
C LYS A 67 -3.76 27.39 -0.79
N TRP A 68 -2.94 26.67 -1.54
CA TRP A 68 -3.09 25.22 -1.73
C TRP A 68 -1.85 24.47 -1.27
N GLN A 69 -2.06 23.30 -0.67
CA GLN A 69 -0.96 22.41 -0.28
C GLN A 69 -1.03 21.14 -1.12
N ARG A 70 0.09 20.80 -1.78
CA ARG A 70 0.18 19.51 -2.47
C ARG A 70 0.30 18.40 -1.43
N LYS A 71 -0.41 17.29 -1.64
CA LYS A 71 -0.34 16.11 -0.78
C LYS A 71 0.77 15.20 -1.30
N ARG A 72 1.74 14.88 -0.44
CA ARG A 72 2.79 13.89 -0.69
C ARG A 72 2.80 12.86 0.43
N THR A 73 3.21 11.65 0.11
CA THR A 73 3.24 10.50 1.03
C THR A 73 4.53 9.73 0.80
N HIS A 74 5.20 9.34 1.87
CA HIS A 74 6.31 8.39 1.84
C HIS A 74 5.77 7.01 2.16
N ILE A 75 6.14 6.00 1.36
CA ILE A 75 5.65 4.63 1.50
C ILE A 75 6.86 3.74 1.74
N LYS A 76 6.80 2.92 2.78
CA LYS A 76 7.80 1.88 3.08
C LYS A 76 7.10 0.53 3.00
N ILE A 77 7.66 -0.38 2.21
CA ILE A 77 7.19 -1.76 2.08
C ILE A 77 8.40 -2.67 2.31
N VAL A 78 8.27 -3.63 3.21
CA VAL A 78 9.33 -4.59 3.53
C VAL A 78 8.78 -5.99 3.31
N ALA A 79 9.50 -6.78 2.52
CA ALA A 79 9.26 -8.20 2.37
C ALA A 79 10.31 -9.00 3.13
N ARG A 80 9.88 -10.11 3.73
CA ARG A 80 10.76 -11.08 4.40
C ARG A 80 10.33 -12.48 4.00
N GLU A 81 11.25 -13.43 4.06
CA GLU A 81 10.92 -14.84 3.99
C GLU A 81 10.37 -15.32 5.32
N ILE A 82 9.26 -16.05 5.28
CA ILE A 82 8.76 -16.76 6.45
C ILE A 82 9.26 -18.20 6.34
N LYS A 83 10.18 -18.58 7.24
CA LYS A 83 10.43 -19.99 7.54
C LYS A 83 9.22 -20.48 8.32
N ILE A 84 8.28 -21.16 7.63
CA ILE A 84 7.13 -21.79 8.27
C ILE A 84 7.70 -22.82 9.25
N LYS A 85 7.69 -22.52 10.55
CA LYS A 85 7.90 -23.56 11.56
C LYS A 85 6.69 -24.47 11.49
N GLU A 86 6.88 -25.70 11.00
CA GLU A 86 5.86 -26.74 11.09
C GLU A 86 5.44 -26.84 12.56
N LYS A 87 4.15 -26.59 12.83
CA LYS A 87 3.58 -26.83 14.14
C LYS A 87 3.68 -28.34 14.38
N LYS A 88 4.60 -28.77 15.25
CA LYS A 88 4.57 -30.12 15.83
C LYS A 88 3.19 -30.31 16.44
N LYS A 89 2.41 -31.20 15.83
CA LYS A 89 1.17 -31.73 16.39
C LYS A 89 1.51 -32.86 17.34
#